data_AF-A0A7Y2Y4V1-F1
#
_entry.id   AF-A0A7Y2Y4V1-F1
#
_cell.length_a   1.000
_cell.length_b   1.000
_cell.length_c   1.000
_cell.angle_alpha   90.00
_cell.angle_beta   90.00
_cell.angle_gamma   90.00
#
_symmetry.space_group_name_H-M   'P 1'
#
loop_
_entity.id
_entity.type
_entity.pdbx_description
1 polymer ?
#
loop_
_entity_poly.entity_id
_entity_poly.type
_entity_poly.pdbx_seq_one_letter_code
_entity_poly.pdbx_strand_id
1 'polypeptide(L)'
;MIILIILFPILALGQNKSLSHYKSYYISKKQFEEKFQKKDSLGFIVKDNDTLIKVNSLKRPKGVSVAYERKDSTFLEYYKKIAFQSIHKDSADTKPMKYWKKTIKIYFGKHISKKVKNKVVSFINEIDSRVDSLSISVVKKLENSNYIIFNNEDYQYSENISRNKASGYYIRWQNSSNRIYKGYIRINIDKLLSEKLQVQKIKEQFIGSLGWFNLSDELSCTSYFSNCHSDNKRMTELDWELLKYHYSYGICKGTTKNIFEEQHRIAKEIYSKTNHRMSFFHPY
;
A
#
# COMPACT_ATOMS: atom_id res chain seq x y z
N MET A 1 19.89 85.54 35.02
CA MET A 1 19.23 84.85 33.90
C MET A 1 19.38 83.35 34.13
N ILE A 2 18.37 82.71 34.73
CA ILE A 2 18.39 81.29 35.09
C ILE A 2 17.65 80.54 33.98
N ILE A 3 18.35 79.62 33.30
CA ILE A 3 17.80 78.80 32.22
C ILE A 3 17.19 77.54 32.85
N LEU A 4 15.86 77.43 32.77
CA LEU A 4 15.09 76.27 33.20
C LEU A 4 15.04 75.26 32.04
N ILE A 5 15.76 74.14 32.16
CA ILE A 5 15.71 73.03 31.18
C ILE A 5 14.56 72.10 31.58
N ILE A 6 13.47 72.13 30.81
CA ILE A 6 12.35 71.20 30.94
C ILE A 6 12.69 69.92 30.16
N LEU A 7 13.03 68.85 30.86
CA LEU A 7 13.18 67.51 30.30
C LEU A 7 11.81 66.84 30.18
N PHE A 8 11.28 66.73 28.95
CA PHE A 8 10.14 65.86 28.65
C PHE A 8 10.62 64.40 28.55
N PRO A 9 10.05 63.45 29.30
CA PRO A 9 10.32 62.04 29.06
C PRO A 9 9.64 61.62 27.75
N ILE A 10 10.45 61.22 26.77
CA ILE A 10 9.99 60.54 25.56
C ILE A 10 9.44 59.19 26.01
N LEU A 11 8.11 59.09 26.15
CA LEU A 11 7.41 57.83 26.28
C LEU A 11 7.55 57.07 24.96
N ALA A 12 8.61 56.28 24.85
CA ALA A 12 8.75 55.26 23.83
C ALA A 12 7.69 54.18 24.09
N LEU A 13 6.50 54.37 23.51
CA LEU A 13 5.50 53.32 23.36
C LEU A 13 6.06 52.26 22.40
N GLY A 14 6.83 51.32 22.95
CA GLY A 14 7.16 50.08 22.26
C GLY A 14 5.86 49.32 22.00
N GLN A 15 5.36 49.40 20.76
CA GLN A 15 4.31 48.51 20.29
C GLN A 15 4.86 47.08 20.32
N ASN A 16 4.59 46.37 21.41
CA ASN A 16 4.80 44.94 21.50
C ASN A 16 3.74 44.27 20.61
N LYS A 17 4.00 44.28 19.29
CA LYS A 17 3.25 43.44 18.34
C LYS A 17 3.42 42.01 18.84
N SER A 18 2.36 41.47 19.44
CA SER A 18 2.16 40.05 19.63
C SER A 18 2.65 39.34 18.38
N LEU A 19 3.81 38.69 18.49
CA LEU A 19 4.35 37.81 17.47
C LEU A 19 3.39 36.63 17.40
N SER A 20 2.39 36.76 16.55
CA SER A 20 1.69 35.63 15.96
C SER A 20 2.76 34.61 15.57
N HIS A 21 2.83 33.49 16.29
CA HIS A 21 3.64 32.34 15.93
C HIS A 21 3.07 31.75 14.63
N TYR A 22 3.34 32.42 13.51
CA TYR A 22 3.14 31.83 12.20
C TYR A 22 4.04 30.61 12.14
N LYS A 23 3.43 29.42 12.19
CA LYS A 23 4.13 28.15 12.02
C LYS A 23 4.76 28.15 10.63
N SER A 24 6.05 28.49 10.58
CA SER A 24 6.83 28.43 9.35
C SER A 24 7.34 27.01 9.14
N TYR A 25 7.30 26.54 7.90
CA TYR A 25 7.78 25.22 7.51
C TYR A 25 8.99 25.35 6.59
N TYR A 26 9.89 24.37 6.65
CA TYR A 26 11.01 24.26 5.72
C TYR A 26 10.74 23.11 4.74
N ILE A 27 10.86 23.39 3.44
CA ILE A 27 10.73 22.40 2.36
C ILE A 27 11.98 22.42 1.48
N SER A 28 12.31 21.31 0.82
CA SER A 28 13.47 21.31 -0.08
C SER A 28 13.26 22.26 -1.25
N LYS A 29 14.37 22.82 -1.77
CA LYS A 29 14.33 23.72 -2.94
C LYS A 29 13.56 23.12 -4.12
N LYS A 30 13.75 21.83 -4.39
CA LYS A 30 13.01 21.09 -5.42
C LYS A 30 11.49 21.14 -5.20
N GLN A 31 11.02 20.86 -3.98
CA GLN A 31 9.59 20.90 -3.66
C GLN A 31 9.01 22.32 -3.74
N PHE A 32 9.81 23.32 -3.40
CA PHE A 32 9.41 24.72 -3.53
C PHE A 32 9.20 25.09 -5.00
N GLU A 33 10.17 24.79 -5.86
CA GLU A 33 10.09 25.08 -7.30
C GLU A 33 8.91 24.39 -7.99
N GLU A 34 8.52 23.20 -7.53
CA GLU A 34 7.37 22.45 -8.07
C GLU A 34 6.00 22.99 -7.63
N LYS A 35 5.89 23.61 -6.45
CA LYS A 35 4.58 23.82 -5.78
C LYS A 35 4.32 25.24 -5.28
N PHE A 36 5.34 26.09 -5.29
CA PHE A 36 5.32 27.43 -4.70
C PHE A 36 5.87 28.47 -5.67
N GLN A 37 5.43 29.70 -5.52
CA GLN A 37 5.97 30.85 -6.25
C GLN A 37 7.05 31.52 -5.39
N LYS A 38 7.98 32.27 -6.01
CA LYS A 38 9.04 33.00 -5.27
C LYS A 38 8.51 33.84 -4.10
N LYS A 39 7.34 34.46 -4.27
CA LYS A 39 6.65 35.28 -3.23
C LYS A 39 6.21 34.49 -2.00
N ASP A 40 6.10 33.16 -2.10
CA ASP A 40 5.73 32.27 -1.00
C ASP A 40 6.93 31.92 -0.10
N SER A 41 8.15 32.32 -0.50
CA SER A 41 9.38 32.16 0.29
C SER A 41 9.48 33.24 1.38
N LEU A 42 9.82 32.80 2.59
CA LEU A 42 10.15 33.64 3.74
C LEU A 42 11.65 33.65 4.05
N GLY A 43 12.46 33.14 3.13
CA GLY A 43 13.89 32.92 3.31
C GLY A 43 14.27 31.45 3.12
N PHE A 44 15.54 31.13 3.36
CA PHE A 44 16.08 29.78 3.23
C PHE A 44 17.15 29.52 4.29
N ILE A 45 17.41 28.25 4.55
CA ILE A 45 18.56 27.76 5.31
C ILE A 45 19.30 26.72 4.49
N VAL A 46 20.60 26.59 4.72
CA VAL A 46 21.40 25.51 4.14
C VAL A 46 21.72 24.52 5.27
N LYS A 47 21.32 23.26 5.10
CA LYS A 47 21.57 22.19 6.06
C LYS A 47 21.95 20.92 5.30
N ASP A 48 23.04 20.27 5.71
CA ASP A 48 23.49 19.00 5.12
C ASP A 48 23.63 19.04 3.58
N ASN A 49 24.19 20.14 3.04
CA ASN A 49 24.30 20.44 1.61
C ASN A 49 22.98 20.55 0.83
N ASP A 50 21.82 20.63 1.50
CA ASP A 50 20.53 20.95 0.87
C ASP A 50 20.06 22.36 1.26
N THR A 51 19.41 23.05 0.32
CA THR A 51 18.78 24.35 0.56
C THR A 51 17.31 24.12 0.91
N LEU A 52 16.93 24.46 2.14
CA LEU A 52 15.57 24.37 2.62
C LEU A 52 14.91 25.76 2.59
N ILE A 53 13.83 25.89 1.84
CA ILE A 53 13.09 27.14 1.69
C ILE A 53 11.98 27.22 2.73
N LYS A 54 11.92 28.35 3.44
CA LYS A 54 10.94 28.65 4.48
C LYS A 54 9.65 29.12 3.84
N VAL A 55 8.51 28.53 4.18
CA VAL A 55 7.19 28.90 3.66
C VAL A 55 6.17 29.15 4.78
N ASN A 56 5.22 30.06 4.53
CA ASN A 56 4.17 30.46 5.50
C ASN A 56 3.13 29.36 5.74
N SER A 57 2.91 28.49 4.76
CA SER A 57 1.96 27.39 4.86
C SER A 57 2.38 26.24 3.95
N LEU A 58 2.40 25.02 4.47
CA LEU A 58 2.46 23.84 3.61
C LEU A 58 1.14 23.72 2.85
N LYS A 59 1.14 23.92 1.54
CA LYS A 59 0.07 23.43 0.66
C LYS A 59 0.14 21.90 0.64
N ARG A 60 -0.32 21.26 1.72
CA ARG A 60 -0.38 19.81 1.80
C ARG A 60 -1.44 19.36 0.79
N PRO A 61 -1.14 18.39 -0.10
CA PRO A 61 -2.16 17.83 -0.96
C PRO A 61 -3.29 17.25 -0.10
N LYS A 62 -4.50 17.19 -0.64
CA LYS A 62 -5.60 16.49 0.04
C LYS A 62 -5.19 15.02 0.27
N GLY A 63 -5.46 14.49 1.45
CA GLY A 63 -5.08 13.13 1.81
C GLY A 63 -5.52 12.73 3.22
N VAL A 64 -5.22 11.49 3.59
CA VAL A 64 -5.55 10.91 4.90
C VAL A 64 -4.27 10.70 5.70
N SER A 65 -4.32 11.03 6.98
CA SER A 65 -3.25 10.72 7.93
C SER A 65 -3.70 9.57 8.81
N VAL A 66 -2.91 8.50 8.88
CA VAL A 66 -3.24 7.29 9.65
C VAL A 66 -2.16 7.02 10.67
N ALA A 67 -2.56 6.86 11.92
CA ALA A 67 -1.65 6.56 13.01
C ALA A 67 -0.99 5.19 12.78
N TYR A 68 0.31 5.12 13.08
CA TYR A 68 1.05 3.87 13.11
C TYR A 68 0.40 2.92 14.11
N GLU A 69 0.05 1.72 13.63
CA GLU A 69 -0.41 0.63 14.46
C GLU A 69 0.78 -0.30 14.73
N ARG A 70 1.16 -0.44 16.00
CA ARG A 70 2.26 -1.31 16.38
C ARG A 70 1.82 -2.77 16.23
N LYS A 71 2.55 -3.52 15.43
CA LYS A 71 2.47 -4.98 15.37
C LYS A 71 3.64 -5.63 16.13
N ASP A 72 3.43 -6.83 16.62
CA ASP A 72 4.49 -7.61 17.25
C ASP A 72 5.54 -8.05 16.22
N SER A 73 6.71 -8.44 16.71
CA SER A 73 7.84 -8.83 15.84
C SER A 73 7.53 -10.07 15.02
N THR A 74 6.81 -11.04 15.57
CA THR A 74 6.49 -12.31 14.89
C THR A 74 5.60 -12.04 13.68
N PHE A 75 4.54 -11.25 13.85
CA PHE A 75 3.69 -10.81 12.74
C PHE A 75 4.50 -10.07 11.67
N LEU A 76 5.37 -9.14 12.06
CA LEU A 76 6.19 -8.37 11.12
C LEU A 76 7.15 -9.26 10.33
N GLU A 77 7.74 -10.30 10.95
CA GLU A 77 8.57 -11.26 10.24
C GLU A 77 7.77 -12.06 9.20
N TYR A 78 6.58 -12.56 9.54
CA TYR A 78 5.70 -13.22 8.57
C TYR A 78 5.33 -12.28 7.43
N TYR A 79 4.90 -11.06 7.76
CA TYR A 79 4.52 -10.06 6.76
C TYR A 79 5.69 -9.77 5.80
N LYS A 80 6.91 -9.62 6.32
CA LYS A 80 8.08 -9.36 5.48
C LYS A 80 8.34 -10.48 4.48
N LYS A 81 8.25 -11.74 4.90
CA LYS A 81 8.47 -12.91 4.02
C LYS A 81 7.41 -13.00 2.92
N ILE A 82 6.17 -12.64 3.25
CA ILE A 82 5.01 -12.77 2.35
C ILE A 82 4.92 -11.59 1.37
N ALA A 83 5.11 -10.35 1.84
CA ALA A 83 4.87 -9.15 1.06
C ALA A 83 6.06 -8.68 0.20
N PHE A 84 7.29 -9.10 0.53
CA PHE A 84 8.49 -8.65 -0.17
C PHE A 84 9.20 -9.82 -0.84
N GLN A 85 9.42 -9.69 -2.14
CA GLN A 85 10.18 -10.68 -2.92
C GLN A 85 11.63 -10.27 -3.04
N SER A 86 12.55 -11.20 -2.85
CA SER A 86 13.97 -10.95 -3.09
C SER A 86 14.22 -10.60 -4.57
N ILE A 87 15.19 -9.73 -4.83
CA ILE A 87 15.59 -9.40 -6.22
C ILE A 87 16.22 -10.63 -6.89
N HIS A 88 17.08 -11.32 -6.13
CA HIS A 88 17.73 -12.59 -6.46
C HIS A 88 17.64 -13.52 -5.25
N LYS A 89 17.89 -14.83 -5.44
CA LYS A 89 17.76 -15.85 -4.39
C LYS A 89 18.53 -15.50 -3.09
N ASP A 90 19.70 -14.88 -3.24
CA ASP A 90 20.62 -14.57 -2.14
C ASP A 90 20.70 -13.07 -1.81
N SER A 91 19.81 -12.25 -2.39
CA SER A 91 19.82 -10.81 -2.15
C SER A 91 19.11 -10.45 -0.86
N ALA A 92 19.76 -9.64 -0.01
CA ALA A 92 19.11 -8.96 1.10
C ALA A 92 18.09 -7.91 0.62
N ASP A 93 18.28 -7.40 -0.60
CA ASP A 93 17.38 -6.44 -1.21
C ASP A 93 16.16 -7.11 -1.81
N THR A 94 15.05 -6.37 -1.72
CA THR A 94 13.74 -6.83 -2.17
C THR A 94 13.18 -5.93 -3.23
N LYS A 95 12.43 -6.54 -4.16
CA LYS A 95 11.56 -5.81 -5.05
C LYS A 95 10.52 -5.07 -4.22
N PRO A 96 10.13 -3.86 -4.63
CA PRO A 96 9.05 -3.17 -3.95
C PRO A 96 7.76 -3.99 -4.02
N MET A 97 7.02 -4.01 -2.91
CA MET A 97 5.73 -4.70 -2.82
C MET A 97 4.75 -4.22 -3.91
N LYS A 98 3.87 -5.10 -4.39
CA LYS A 98 2.85 -4.74 -5.40
C LYS A 98 1.49 -4.62 -4.73
N TYR A 99 0.64 -3.72 -5.21
CA TYR A 99 -0.68 -3.53 -4.62
C TYR A 99 -1.69 -3.00 -5.65
N TRP A 100 -2.96 -3.30 -5.45
CA TRP A 100 -4.05 -2.68 -6.22
C TRP A 100 -4.38 -1.29 -5.65
N LYS A 101 -4.36 -0.24 -6.48
CA LYS A 101 -4.87 1.11 -6.11
C LYS A 101 -6.30 1.34 -6.62
N LYS A 102 -6.66 0.74 -7.75
CA LYS A 102 -7.97 0.90 -8.39
C LYS A 102 -8.86 -0.30 -8.08
N THR A 103 -10.18 -0.11 -8.18
CA THR A 103 -11.15 -1.20 -8.09
C THR A 103 -10.77 -2.35 -9.03
N ILE A 104 -10.79 -3.56 -8.48
CA ILE A 104 -10.60 -4.80 -9.22
C ILE A 104 -11.95 -5.17 -9.84
N LYS A 105 -12.06 -5.09 -11.17
CA LYS A 105 -13.26 -5.42 -11.93
C LYS A 105 -13.05 -6.78 -12.60
N ILE A 106 -13.68 -7.80 -12.04
CA ILE A 106 -13.47 -9.21 -12.39
C ILE A 106 -14.48 -9.65 -13.45
N TYR A 107 -13.97 -10.12 -14.59
CA TYR A 107 -14.74 -10.88 -15.58
C TYR A 107 -14.44 -12.38 -15.42
N PHE A 108 -15.49 -13.20 -15.52
CA PHE A 108 -15.37 -14.65 -15.56
C PHE A 108 -15.54 -15.13 -17.00
N GLY A 109 -14.64 -15.98 -17.46
CA GLY A 109 -14.70 -16.68 -18.74
C GLY A 109 -16.01 -17.46 -18.91
N LYS A 110 -16.40 -17.69 -20.16
CA LYS A 110 -17.73 -18.23 -20.50
C LYS A 110 -17.87 -19.67 -20.01
N HIS A 111 -16.77 -20.42 -19.95
CA HIS A 111 -16.75 -21.83 -19.58
C HIS A 111 -16.53 -22.08 -18.08
N ILE A 112 -16.44 -21.03 -17.25
CA ILE A 112 -16.46 -21.21 -15.79
C ILE A 112 -17.87 -21.60 -15.35
N SER A 113 -18.02 -22.77 -14.71
CA SER A 113 -19.32 -23.23 -14.24
C SER A 113 -19.97 -22.22 -13.29
N LYS A 114 -21.31 -22.09 -13.35
CA LYS A 114 -22.06 -21.17 -12.47
C LYS A 114 -21.82 -21.46 -10.99
N LYS A 115 -21.64 -22.73 -10.63
CA LYS A 115 -21.39 -23.16 -9.24
C LYS A 115 -19.99 -22.77 -8.76
N VAL A 116 -18.96 -22.93 -9.60
CA VAL A 116 -17.61 -22.44 -9.30
C VAL A 116 -17.62 -20.91 -9.18
N LYS A 117 -18.22 -20.22 -10.15
CA LYS A 117 -18.36 -18.75 -10.14
C LYS A 117 -19.00 -18.25 -8.85
N ASN A 118 -20.17 -18.78 -8.47
CA ASN A 118 -20.88 -18.32 -7.28
C ASN A 118 -20.06 -18.48 -5.99
N LYS A 119 -19.36 -19.62 -5.83
CA LYS A 119 -18.49 -19.86 -4.66
C LYS A 119 -17.27 -18.93 -4.63
N VAL A 120 -16.69 -18.63 -5.79
CA VAL A 120 -15.57 -17.68 -5.89
C VAL A 120 -16.05 -16.25 -5.64
N VAL A 121 -17.20 -15.86 -6.17
CA VAL A 121 -17.80 -14.53 -5.93
C VAL A 121 -18.14 -14.34 -4.45
N SER A 122 -18.69 -15.35 -3.78
CA SER A 122 -18.93 -15.29 -2.33
C SER A 122 -17.65 -15.00 -1.54
N PHE A 123 -16.53 -15.63 -1.91
CA PHE A 123 -15.24 -15.40 -1.28
C PHE A 123 -14.67 -14.01 -1.58
N ILE A 124 -14.81 -13.56 -2.82
CA ILE A 124 -14.39 -12.21 -3.24
C ILE A 124 -15.16 -11.14 -2.44
N ASN A 125 -16.48 -11.30 -2.30
CA ASN A 125 -17.31 -10.38 -1.54
C ASN A 125 -16.94 -10.37 -0.05
N GLU A 126 -16.54 -11.53 0.50
CA GLU A 126 -16.02 -11.60 1.87
C GLU A 126 -14.75 -10.75 2.01
N ILE A 127 -13.80 -10.84 1.08
CA ILE A 127 -12.58 -10.00 1.08
C ILE A 127 -12.93 -8.52 0.95
N ASP A 128 -13.78 -8.16 -0.01
CA ASP A 128 -14.22 -6.79 -0.26
C ASP A 128 -14.85 -6.17 1.00
N SER A 129 -15.68 -6.94 1.71
CA SER A 129 -16.34 -6.48 2.95
C SER A 129 -15.42 -6.36 4.17
N ARG A 130 -14.27 -7.04 4.17
CA ARG A 130 -13.37 -7.12 5.34
C ARG A 130 -12.10 -6.30 5.18
N VAL A 131 -11.79 -5.81 3.98
CA VAL A 131 -10.55 -5.08 3.68
C VAL A 131 -10.90 -3.73 3.07
N ASP A 132 -11.16 -2.72 3.90
CA ASP A 132 -11.71 -1.41 3.51
C ASP A 132 -10.96 -0.68 2.38
N SER A 133 -9.66 -0.94 2.25
CA SER A 133 -8.82 -0.31 1.23
C SER A 133 -8.78 -1.05 -0.10
N LEU A 134 -9.47 -2.20 -0.19
CA LEU A 134 -9.73 -2.91 -1.44
C LEU A 134 -11.16 -2.60 -1.89
N SER A 135 -11.33 -2.57 -3.21
CA SER A 135 -12.63 -2.49 -3.85
C SER A 135 -12.66 -3.50 -4.98
N ILE A 136 -13.59 -4.44 -4.92
CA ILE A 136 -13.66 -5.57 -5.83
C ILE A 136 -15.10 -5.69 -6.32
N SER A 137 -15.26 -5.86 -7.64
CA SER A 137 -16.58 -5.97 -8.26
C SER A 137 -16.55 -6.98 -9.41
N VAL A 138 -17.68 -7.62 -9.68
CA VAL A 138 -17.83 -8.55 -10.79
C VAL A 138 -18.56 -7.85 -11.94
N VAL A 139 -18.01 -7.92 -13.14
CA VAL A 139 -18.58 -7.30 -14.34
C VAL A 139 -19.04 -8.36 -15.33
N LYS A 140 -20.09 -8.03 -16.10
CA LYS A 140 -20.66 -8.94 -17.10
C LYS A 140 -19.87 -8.97 -18.41
N LYS A 141 -19.20 -7.87 -18.76
CA LYS A 141 -18.52 -7.70 -20.05
C LYS A 141 -17.00 -7.61 -19.87
N LEU A 142 -16.25 -8.22 -20.79
CA LEU A 142 -14.79 -8.31 -20.74
C LEU A 142 -14.13 -6.93 -20.80
N GLU A 143 -14.63 -6.04 -21.64
CA GLU A 143 -14.12 -4.68 -21.83
C GLU A 143 -14.22 -3.80 -20.58
N ASN A 144 -15.11 -4.16 -19.65
CA ASN A 144 -15.28 -3.46 -18.38
C ASN A 144 -14.38 -4.00 -17.27
N SER A 145 -13.56 -5.01 -17.57
CA SER A 145 -12.73 -5.72 -16.59
C SER A 145 -11.27 -5.26 -16.64
N ASN A 146 -10.62 -5.33 -15.49
CA ASN A 146 -9.16 -5.30 -15.38
C ASN A 146 -8.60 -6.59 -14.79
N TYR A 147 -9.47 -7.56 -14.48
CA TYR A 147 -9.11 -8.83 -13.93
C TYR A 147 -9.93 -9.93 -14.60
N ILE A 148 -9.29 -11.00 -15.08
CA ILE A 148 -9.97 -12.06 -15.82
C ILE A 148 -9.70 -13.42 -15.19
N ILE A 149 -10.74 -14.17 -14.87
CA ILE A 149 -10.68 -15.55 -14.37
C ILE A 149 -11.27 -16.45 -15.46
N PHE A 150 -10.48 -17.39 -15.99
CA PHE A 150 -10.87 -18.22 -17.14
C PHE A 150 -10.30 -19.65 -17.03
N ASN A 151 -10.80 -20.55 -17.86
CA ASN A 151 -10.28 -21.92 -17.94
C ASN A 151 -9.61 -22.24 -19.28
N ASN A 152 -9.21 -23.49 -19.50
CA ASN A 152 -8.55 -23.93 -20.73
C ASN A 152 -9.48 -24.11 -21.95
N GLU A 153 -10.79 -24.02 -21.79
CA GLU A 153 -11.77 -23.98 -22.89
C GLU A 153 -12.05 -22.54 -23.38
N ASP A 154 -11.70 -21.55 -22.57
CA ASP A 154 -11.79 -20.14 -22.93
C ASP A 154 -10.59 -19.68 -23.80
N TYR A 155 -10.73 -18.50 -24.42
CA TYR A 155 -9.61 -17.80 -25.05
C TYR A 155 -8.45 -17.58 -24.06
N GLN A 156 -7.21 -17.77 -24.53
CA GLN A 156 -6.01 -17.56 -23.71
C GLN A 156 -5.75 -16.05 -23.51
N TYR A 157 -6.30 -15.45 -22.45
CA TYR A 157 -6.18 -14.01 -22.19
C TYR A 157 -4.78 -13.52 -21.76
N SER A 158 -3.85 -14.43 -21.43
CA SER A 158 -2.47 -14.10 -21.04
C SER A 158 -1.50 -15.22 -21.42
N GLU A 159 -0.51 -14.92 -22.25
CA GLU A 159 0.54 -15.88 -22.66
C GLU A 159 1.51 -16.23 -21.52
N ASN A 160 1.60 -15.39 -20.49
CA ASN A 160 2.49 -15.59 -19.34
C ASN A 160 2.03 -16.70 -18.39
N ILE A 161 0.83 -17.25 -18.59
CA ILE A 161 0.33 -18.37 -17.79
C ILE A 161 0.43 -19.65 -18.62
N SER A 162 1.32 -20.56 -18.21
CA SER A 162 1.57 -21.83 -18.88
C SER A 162 0.28 -22.65 -19.05
N ARG A 163 0.06 -23.15 -20.27
CA ARG A 163 -1.09 -24.03 -20.59
C ARG A 163 -1.02 -25.38 -19.89
N ASN A 164 0.21 -25.84 -19.60
CA ASN A 164 0.50 -27.15 -19.03
C ASN A 164 0.34 -27.18 -17.50
N LYS A 165 0.19 -26.04 -16.82
CA LYS A 165 -0.04 -26.02 -15.37
C LYS A 165 -1.53 -26.22 -15.04
N ALA A 166 -1.80 -26.82 -13.88
CA ALA A 166 -3.17 -26.99 -13.37
C ALA A 166 -3.85 -25.63 -13.09
N SER A 167 -3.08 -24.65 -12.64
CA SER A 167 -3.52 -23.28 -12.47
C SER A 167 -2.33 -22.31 -12.48
N GLY A 168 -2.61 -21.03 -12.65
CA GLY A 168 -1.64 -19.97 -12.42
C GLY A 168 -2.31 -18.59 -12.48
N TYR A 169 -1.67 -17.61 -11.87
CA TYR A 169 -2.00 -16.21 -12.08
C TYR A 169 -0.88 -15.45 -12.76
N TYR A 170 -1.24 -14.32 -13.35
CA TYR A 170 -0.30 -13.32 -13.82
C TYR A 170 -0.87 -11.93 -13.54
N ILE A 171 -0.01 -11.00 -13.12
CA ILE A 171 -0.39 -9.62 -12.87
C ILE A 171 0.53 -8.68 -13.67
N ARG A 172 -0.01 -7.53 -14.05
CA ARG A 172 0.76 -6.42 -14.62
C ARG A 172 0.69 -5.23 -13.68
N TRP A 173 1.82 -4.58 -13.51
CA TRP A 173 1.96 -3.40 -12.65
C TRP A 173 2.71 -2.27 -13.35
N GLN A 174 2.50 -1.05 -12.86
CA GLN A 174 3.23 0.13 -13.30
C GLN A 174 4.61 0.16 -12.64
N ASN A 175 5.69 0.21 -13.41
CA ASN A 175 7.06 0.14 -12.86
C ASN A 175 7.39 1.28 -11.90
N SER A 176 6.92 2.50 -12.17
CA SER A 176 7.22 3.68 -11.33
C SER A 176 6.48 3.70 -10.00
N SER A 177 5.33 3.05 -9.88
CA SER A 177 4.45 3.14 -8.71
C SER A 177 4.17 1.80 -8.04
N ASN A 178 4.60 0.70 -8.65
CA ASN A 178 4.34 -0.67 -8.22
C ASN A 178 2.85 -1.02 -8.09
N ARG A 179 1.98 -0.22 -8.73
CA ARG A 179 0.52 -0.40 -8.71
C ARG A 179 0.10 -1.43 -9.74
N ILE A 180 -0.60 -2.45 -9.28
CA ILE A 180 -1.23 -3.47 -10.13
C ILE A 180 -2.40 -2.83 -10.88
N TYR A 181 -2.48 -3.08 -12.18
CA TYR A 181 -3.55 -2.56 -13.04
C TYR A 181 -4.21 -3.64 -13.90
N LYS A 182 -3.63 -4.85 -13.98
CA LYS A 182 -4.23 -5.97 -14.69
C LYS A 182 -3.91 -7.29 -14.01
N GLY A 183 -4.88 -8.20 -13.96
CA GLY A 183 -4.73 -9.52 -13.35
C GLY A 183 -5.40 -10.60 -14.18
N TYR A 184 -4.86 -11.81 -14.11
CA TYR A 184 -5.34 -12.97 -14.83
C TYR A 184 -5.22 -14.20 -13.94
N ILE A 185 -6.24 -15.03 -13.88
CA ILE A 185 -6.18 -16.39 -13.36
C ILE A 185 -6.61 -17.34 -14.47
N ARG A 186 -5.79 -18.35 -14.71
CA ARG A 186 -6.16 -19.50 -15.54
C ARG A 186 -6.22 -20.74 -14.67
N ILE A 187 -7.26 -21.54 -14.86
CA ILE A 187 -7.33 -22.92 -14.39
C ILE A 187 -7.39 -23.91 -15.56
N ASN A 188 -6.95 -25.13 -15.34
CA ASN A 188 -7.09 -26.25 -16.27
C ASN A 188 -8.09 -27.25 -15.67
N ILE A 189 -9.28 -27.38 -16.26
CA ILE A 189 -10.35 -28.24 -15.73
C ILE A 189 -10.05 -29.73 -15.91
N ASP A 190 -9.24 -30.09 -16.92
CA ASP A 190 -8.78 -31.47 -17.15
C ASP A 190 -7.81 -31.94 -16.05
N LYS A 191 -7.15 -30.98 -15.38
CA LYS A 191 -6.26 -31.25 -14.24
C LYS A 191 -6.94 -31.02 -12.90
N LEU A 192 -7.97 -30.19 -12.85
CA LEU A 192 -8.76 -29.85 -11.67
C LEU A 192 -10.16 -30.47 -11.80
N LEU A 193 -10.19 -31.80 -11.71
CA LEU A 193 -11.33 -32.65 -12.06
C LEU A 193 -12.61 -32.36 -11.27
N SER A 194 -12.52 -31.72 -10.11
CA SER A 194 -13.68 -31.35 -9.30
C SER A 194 -13.86 -29.84 -9.18
N GLU A 195 -15.11 -29.39 -9.14
CA GLU A 195 -15.43 -27.99 -8.87
C GLU A 195 -14.89 -27.51 -7.52
N LYS A 196 -14.73 -28.40 -6.54
CA LYS A 196 -14.10 -28.08 -5.24
C LYS A 196 -12.64 -27.67 -5.46
N LEU A 197 -11.88 -28.45 -6.21
CA LEU A 197 -10.48 -28.15 -6.54
C LEU A 197 -10.36 -26.88 -7.39
N GLN A 198 -11.27 -26.67 -8.35
CA GLN A 198 -11.29 -25.46 -9.17
C GLN A 198 -11.51 -24.21 -8.32
N VAL A 199 -12.53 -24.22 -7.45
CA VAL A 199 -12.80 -23.11 -6.51
C VAL A 199 -11.57 -22.86 -5.64
N GLN A 200 -11.01 -23.93 -5.04
CA GLN A 200 -9.89 -23.82 -4.13
C GLN A 200 -8.66 -23.21 -4.81
N LYS A 201 -8.31 -23.67 -6.01
CA LYS A 201 -7.19 -23.11 -6.77
C LYS A 201 -7.44 -21.67 -7.19
N ILE A 202 -8.66 -21.32 -7.63
CA ILE A 202 -8.96 -19.91 -7.93
C ILE A 202 -8.75 -19.03 -6.70
N LYS A 203 -9.19 -19.45 -5.51
CA LYS A 203 -9.00 -18.68 -4.27
C LYS A 203 -7.52 -18.48 -3.94
N GLU A 204 -6.71 -19.54 -4.01
CA GLU A 204 -5.26 -19.47 -3.79
C GLU A 204 -4.58 -18.49 -4.78
N GLN A 205 -4.87 -18.64 -6.08
CA GLN A 205 -4.32 -17.76 -7.10
C GLN A 205 -4.78 -16.31 -6.93
N PHE A 206 -6.05 -16.11 -6.51
CA PHE A 206 -6.60 -14.79 -6.26
C PHE A 206 -5.88 -14.09 -5.11
N ILE A 207 -5.74 -14.75 -3.96
CA ILE A 207 -5.00 -14.21 -2.82
C ILE A 207 -3.58 -13.83 -3.22
N GLY A 208 -2.83 -14.73 -3.87
CA GLY A 208 -1.47 -14.44 -4.33
C GLY A 208 -1.40 -13.21 -5.25
N SER A 209 -2.37 -13.07 -6.16
CA SER A 209 -2.45 -11.95 -7.11
C SER A 209 -2.80 -10.59 -6.48
N LEU A 210 -3.29 -10.56 -5.24
CA LEU A 210 -3.62 -9.30 -4.57
C LEU A 210 -2.35 -8.50 -4.23
N GLY A 211 -1.28 -9.14 -3.78
CA GLY A 211 -0.04 -8.44 -3.40
C GLY A 211 1.21 -8.88 -4.17
N TRP A 212 1.05 -9.81 -5.12
CA TRP A 212 2.16 -10.63 -5.61
C TRP A 212 2.86 -11.34 -4.45
N PHE A 213 2.07 -11.97 -3.60
CA PHE A 213 2.56 -12.51 -2.34
C PHE A 213 3.41 -13.77 -2.55
N ASN A 214 4.45 -13.92 -1.74
CA ASN A 214 5.17 -15.17 -1.57
C ASN A 214 4.38 -16.12 -0.67
N LEU A 215 4.61 -17.41 -0.88
CA LEU A 215 4.18 -18.43 0.06
C LEU A 215 5.29 -18.69 1.08
N SER A 216 4.91 -19.10 2.28
CA SER A 216 5.82 -19.40 3.39
C SER A 216 5.66 -20.83 3.86
N ASP A 217 6.78 -21.53 4.06
CA ASP A 217 6.80 -22.88 4.65
C ASP A 217 6.55 -22.86 6.17
N GLU A 218 6.55 -21.68 6.81
CA GLU A 218 6.38 -21.52 8.26
C GLU A 218 4.92 -21.42 8.70
N LEU A 219 4.00 -21.28 7.75
CA LEU A 219 2.57 -21.17 8.01
C LEU A 219 1.88 -22.52 7.90
N SER A 220 0.87 -22.73 8.75
CA SER A 220 -0.01 -23.91 8.69
C SER A 220 -0.52 -24.16 7.27
N CYS A 221 -0.57 -25.42 6.83
CA CYS A 221 -1.12 -25.81 5.54
C CYS A 221 -2.56 -25.34 5.28
N THR A 222 -3.29 -24.92 6.33
CA THR A 222 -4.64 -24.31 6.21
C THR A 222 -4.63 -22.84 5.80
N SER A 223 -3.49 -22.15 5.87
CA SER A 223 -3.35 -20.75 5.44
C SER A 223 -3.26 -20.64 3.92
N TYR A 224 -3.83 -19.56 3.36
CA TYR A 224 -3.63 -19.23 1.94
C TYR A 224 -2.22 -18.74 1.61
N PHE A 225 -1.46 -18.25 2.60
CA PHE A 225 -0.05 -17.86 2.46
C PHE A 225 0.93 -19.01 2.72
N SER A 226 0.46 -20.21 3.06
CA SER A 226 1.33 -21.38 3.26
C SER A 226 1.77 -22.02 1.94
N ASN A 227 3.05 -22.38 1.84
CA ASN A 227 3.65 -23.11 0.72
C ASN A 227 3.41 -24.64 0.81
N CYS A 228 2.18 -25.01 1.11
CA CYS A 228 1.76 -26.39 1.31
C CYS A 228 0.50 -26.67 0.50
N HIS A 229 0.40 -27.86 -0.10
CA HIS A 229 -0.82 -28.30 -0.75
C HIS A 229 -1.83 -28.80 0.30
N SER A 230 -3.03 -28.23 0.31
CA SER A 230 -4.13 -28.69 1.16
C SER A 230 -5.49 -28.31 0.56
N ASP A 231 -6.41 -29.26 0.58
CA ASP A 231 -7.81 -29.04 0.20
C ASP A 231 -8.62 -28.27 1.25
N ASN A 232 -8.02 -28.01 2.41
CA ASN A 232 -8.65 -27.37 3.56
C ASN A 232 -8.12 -25.96 3.81
N LYS A 233 -7.46 -25.31 2.83
CA LYS A 233 -7.08 -23.91 3.04
C LYS A 233 -8.32 -23.03 3.17
N ARG A 234 -8.22 -22.09 4.10
CA ARG A 234 -9.22 -21.08 4.41
C ARG A 234 -8.50 -19.80 4.79
N MET A 235 -9.20 -18.67 4.77
CA MET A 235 -8.64 -17.44 5.33
C MET A 235 -8.59 -17.61 6.84
N THR A 236 -7.39 -17.86 7.37
CA THR A 236 -7.14 -17.86 8.80
C THR A 236 -7.16 -16.42 9.35
N GLU A 237 -7.23 -16.25 10.66
CA GLU A 237 -7.15 -14.92 11.27
C GLU A 237 -5.84 -14.21 10.90
N LEU A 238 -4.73 -14.95 10.85
CA LEU A 238 -3.45 -14.41 10.39
C LEU A 238 -3.50 -14.00 8.92
N ASP A 239 -4.15 -14.78 8.04
CA ASP A 239 -4.29 -14.39 6.62
C ASP A 239 -5.09 -13.10 6.47
N TRP A 240 -6.17 -12.96 7.24
CA TRP A 240 -6.97 -11.72 7.27
C TRP A 240 -6.14 -10.54 7.76
N GLU A 241 -5.39 -10.71 8.83
CA GLU A 241 -4.56 -9.65 9.39
C GLU A 241 -3.45 -9.24 8.43
N LEU A 242 -2.75 -10.19 7.80
CA LEU A 242 -1.72 -9.93 6.81
C LEU A 242 -2.28 -9.17 5.59
N LEU A 243 -3.44 -9.58 5.08
CA LEU A 243 -4.06 -8.93 3.93
C LEU A 243 -4.56 -7.52 4.27
N LYS A 244 -5.22 -7.36 5.43
CA LYS A 244 -5.65 -6.04 5.93
C LYS A 244 -4.44 -5.13 6.14
N TYR A 245 -3.37 -5.65 6.71
CA TYR A 245 -2.14 -4.91 6.95
C TYR A 245 -1.53 -4.44 5.63
N HIS A 246 -1.39 -5.33 4.64
CA HIS A 246 -0.87 -4.99 3.32
C HIS A 246 -1.62 -3.83 2.64
N TYR A 247 -2.94 -3.78 2.84
CA TYR A 247 -3.80 -2.76 2.28
C TYR A 247 -4.06 -1.57 3.21
N SER A 248 -3.55 -1.61 4.45
CA SER A 248 -3.71 -0.54 5.42
C SER A 248 -3.01 0.75 4.95
N TYR A 249 -3.58 1.89 5.35
CA TYR A 249 -2.94 3.20 5.27
C TYR A 249 -1.84 3.37 6.35
N GLY A 250 -1.63 2.40 7.24
CA GLY A 250 -0.53 2.43 8.21
C GLY A 250 0.83 2.07 7.60
N ILE A 251 0.91 1.76 6.31
CA ILE A 251 2.13 1.31 5.63
C ILE A 251 2.38 2.09 4.34
N CYS A 252 3.64 2.42 4.08
CA CYS A 252 4.09 2.93 2.80
C CYS A 252 3.95 1.88 1.69
N LYS A 253 2.78 1.84 1.04
CA LYS A 253 2.49 0.95 -0.11
C LYS A 253 3.50 1.16 -1.24
N GLY A 254 3.92 0.08 -1.89
CA GLY A 254 4.82 0.14 -3.05
C GLY A 254 6.29 0.39 -2.70
N THR A 255 6.68 0.20 -1.44
CA THR A 255 8.05 0.38 -0.94
C THR A 255 8.84 -0.93 -0.88
N THR A 256 10.15 -0.84 -0.64
CA THR A 256 11.06 -1.98 -0.41
C THR A 256 11.08 -2.38 1.07
N LYS A 257 11.56 -3.59 1.37
CA LYS A 257 11.71 -4.09 2.74
C LYS A 257 12.55 -3.16 3.61
N ASN A 258 13.68 -2.67 3.10
CA ASN A 258 14.58 -1.79 3.86
C ASN A 258 13.89 -0.48 4.27
N ILE A 259 13.17 0.15 3.34
CA ILE A 259 12.39 1.36 3.65
C ILE A 259 11.28 1.03 4.64
N PHE A 260 10.59 -0.10 4.48
CA PHE A 260 9.57 -0.54 5.43
C PHE A 260 10.15 -0.70 6.84
N GLU A 261 11.28 -1.40 7.00
CA GLU A 261 11.94 -1.62 8.28
C GLU A 261 12.40 -0.31 8.92
N GLU A 262 12.98 0.59 8.13
CA GLU A 262 13.43 1.89 8.62
C GLU A 262 12.25 2.75 9.12
N GLN A 263 11.13 2.77 8.38
CA GLN A 263 9.93 3.47 8.83
C GLN A 263 9.38 2.90 10.15
N HIS A 264 9.42 1.57 10.31
CA HIS A 264 8.99 0.93 11.56
C HIS A 264 9.95 1.25 12.72
N ARG A 265 11.25 1.32 12.45
CA ARG A 265 12.27 1.71 13.43
C ARG A 265 12.03 3.13 13.92
N ILE A 266 11.86 4.08 12.99
CA ILE A 266 11.58 5.48 13.30
C ILE A 266 10.26 5.61 14.08
N ALA A 267 9.19 4.94 13.64
CA ALA A 267 7.90 5.01 14.31
C ALA A 267 7.96 4.47 15.76
N LYS A 268 8.72 3.39 15.99
CA LYS A 268 8.96 2.85 17.34
C LYS A 268 9.76 3.82 18.20
N GLU A 269 10.79 4.47 17.64
CA GLU A 269 11.63 5.44 18.34
C GLU A 269 10.86 6.72 18.73
N ILE A 270 10.02 7.24 17.84
CA ILE A 270 9.16 8.38 18.14
C ILE A 270 8.17 8.03 19.25
N TYR A 271 7.56 6.85 19.16
CA TYR A 271 6.60 6.40 20.15
C TYR A 271 7.25 6.24 21.53
N SER A 272 8.44 5.64 21.62
CA SER A 272 9.14 5.47 22.90
C SER A 272 9.58 6.79 23.52
N LYS A 273 10.00 7.77 22.71
CA LYS A 273 10.47 9.08 23.19
C LYS A 273 9.35 10.02 23.60
N THR A 274 8.24 10.01 22.87
CA THR A 274 7.20 11.04 23.00
C THR A 274 5.89 10.52 23.57
N ASN A 275 5.68 9.20 23.61
CA ASN A 275 4.38 8.58 23.83
C ASN A 275 3.31 8.99 22.80
N HIS A 276 3.71 9.60 21.68
CA HIS A 276 2.82 9.98 20.58
C HIS A 276 2.99 9.01 19.40
N ARG A 277 1.87 8.67 18.75
CA ARG A 277 1.90 7.81 17.56
C ARG A 277 2.34 8.63 16.34
N MET A 278 3.40 8.19 15.67
CA MET A 278 3.72 8.67 14.33
C MET A 278 2.51 8.43 13.41
N SER A 279 2.22 9.37 12.52
CA SER A 279 1.18 9.19 11.51
C SER A 279 1.79 9.16 10.11
N PHE A 280 1.33 8.23 9.29
CA PHE A 280 1.65 8.15 7.88
C PHE A 280 0.61 8.92 7.07
N PHE A 281 1.08 9.75 6.14
CA PHE A 281 0.21 10.57 5.32
C PHE A 281 0.15 10.07 3.89
N HIS A 282 -1.08 9.89 3.41
CA HIS A 282 -1.38 9.35 2.10
C HIS A 282 -2.12 10.41 1.28
N PRO A 283 -1.46 11.04 0.28
CA PRO A 283 -2.14 11.92 -0.66
C PRO A 283 -3.11 11.11 -1.52
N TYR A 284 -4.25 11.71 -1.88
CA TYR A 284 -5.23 11.10 -2.80
C TYR A 284 -4.62 10.85 -4.20
#